data_AF-A0A1V9YV91-F1
#
_entry.id   AF-A0A1V9YV91-F1
#
_cell.length_a   1.000
_cell.length_b   1.000
_cell.length_c   1.000
_cell.angle_alpha   90.00
_cell.angle_beta   90.00
_cell.angle_gamma   90.00
#
_symmetry.space_group_name_H-M   'P 1'
#
loop_
_entity.id
_entity.type
_entity.pdbx_description
1 polymer ?
#
loop_
_entity_poly.entity_id
_entity_poly.type
_entity_poly.pdbx_seq_one_letter_code
_entity_poly.pdbx_strand_id
1 'polypeptide(L)'
;VFVEGISAAQKLTVDSKTFTFFDWWGGGLENAGDAPVVLDLPSKVVYSPHYYTPAVYPQLYFLKSGKVTGDVIENYVELDDASLLNRVKATSHHMFGYLAGAQDAAIIPGEFGGLYTQDAHPLKTTQRVTQYMIEVLKQPGFAGGYLWALNPESAYQYNPSDTVVNTYEGVLQSNWLEVNKPLLQAMTAMDSIPNVRPFPCFPEKN
;
A
#
# COMPACT_ATOMS: atom_id res chain seq x y z
N VAL A 1 -5.53 15.31 -13.34
CA VAL A 1 -4.76 14.17 -13.87
C VAL A 1 -4.19 13.43 -12.67
N PHE A 2 -4.48 12.14 -12.58
CA PHE A 2 -3.84 11.24 -11.63
C PHE A 2 -2.59 10.67 -12.31
N VAL A 3 -1.44 10.77 -11.64
CA VAL A 3 -0.14 10.39 -12.19
C VAL A 3 0.36 9.18 -11.41
N GLU A 4 0.35 8.02 -12.06
CA GLU A 4 0.96 6.80 -11.52
C GLU A 4 2.49 6.82 -11.68
N GLY A 5 3.17 6.05 -10.83
CA GLY A 5 4.60 5.80 -10.94
C GLY A 5 4.95 4.73 -11.96
N ILE A 6 6.23 4.44 -12.07
CA ILE A 6 6.77 3.33 -12.86
C ILE A 6 7.37 2.27 -11.95
N SER A 7 7.68 1.10 -12.51
CA SER A 7 8.46 0.09 -11.79
C SER A 7 9.92 0.16 -12.19
N ALA A 8 10.80 0.40 -11.23
CA ALA A 8 12.24 0.41 -11.44
C ALA A 8 12.97 -0.35 -10.32
N ALA A 9 14.22 -0.73 -10.60
CA ALA A 9 15.08 -1.33 -9.58
C ALA A 9 15.56 -0.25 -8.61
N GLN A 10 15.33 -0.48 -7.32
CA GLN A 10 15.67 0.42 -6.24
C GLN A 10 16.70 -0.19 -5.29
N LYS A 11 17.38 0.72 -4.58
CA LYS A 11 18.27 0.39 -3.48
C LYS A 11 18.04 1.35 -2.33
N LEU A 12 17.59 0.84 -1.19
CA LEU A 12 17.31 1.63 0.01
C LEU A 12 18.03 1.05 1.23
N THR A 13 18.59 1.91 2.08
CA THR A 13 19.12 1.51 3.38
C THR A 13 18.17 1.95 4.49
N VAL A 14 17.67 0.99 5.27
CA VAL A 14 16.82 1.21 6.44
C VAL A 14 17.20 0.20 7.52
N ASP A 15 17.21 0.62 8.79
CA ASP A 15 17.66 -0.18 9.95
C ASP A 15 19.08 -0.75 9.79
N SER A 16 20.00 0.04 9.21
CA SER A 16 21.37 -0.39 8.88
C SER A 16 21.46 -1.60 7.93
N LYS A 17 20.37 -1.91 7.22
CA LYS A 17 20.32 -2.94 6.18
C LYS A 17 20.01 -2.31 4.84
N THR A 18 20.73 -2.72 3.81
CA THR A 18 20.47 -2.30 2.44
C THR A 18 19.64 -3.35 1.73
N PHE A 19 18.50 -2.94 1.18
CA PHE A 19 17.62 -3.75 0.36
C PHE A 19 17.78 -3.35 -1.09
N THR A 20 17.73 -4.33 -1.98
CA THR A 20 17.53 -4.13 -3.41
C THR A 20 16.19 -4.74 -3.75
N PHE A 21 15.34 -3.99 -4.43
CA PHE A 21 13.96 -4.39 -4.75
C PHE A 21 13.50 -3.73 -6.04
N PHE A 22 12.32 -4.10 -6.54
CA PHE A 22 11.63 -3.35 -7.58
C PHE A 22 10.45 -2.62 -6.97
N ASP A 23 10.19 -1.40 -7.46
CA ASP A 23 8.97 -0.70 -7.12
C ASP A 23 7.75 -1.51 -7.53
N TRP A 24 6.68 -1.35 -6.77
CA TRP A 24 5.37 -1.79 -7.23
C TRP A 24 5.09 -1.19 -8.60
N TRP A 25 4.40 -1.93 -9.46
CA TRP A 25 3.90 -1.35 -10.70
C TRP A 25 2.95 -0.20 -10.36
N GLY A 26 3.21 0.98 -10.91
CA GLY A 26 2.51 2.21 -10.52
C GLY A 26 3.10 2.92 -9.30
N GLY A 27 4.12 2.38 -8.63
CA GLY A 27 4.61 2.87 -7.33
C GLY A 27 5.76 3.89 -7.37
N GLY A 28 6.71 3.76 -8.32
CA GLY A 28 7.95 4.54 -8.34
C GLY A 28 7.77 5.95 -8.91
N LEU A 29 7.89 6.96 -8.05
CA LEU A 29 7.80 8.39 -8.35
C LEU A 29 9.04 9.16 -7.84
N GLU A 30 10.18 8.50 -7.69
CA GLU A 30 11.43 9.04 -7.12
C GLU A 30 11.96 10.27 -7.86
N ASN A 31 11.65 10.41 -9.15
CA ASN A 31 12.10 11.52 -9.99
C ASN A 31 11.03 12.62 -10.18
N ALA A 32 9.81 12.43 -9.68
CA ALA A 32 8.70 13.34 -9.94
C ALA A 32 8.83 14.68 -9.19
N GLY A 33 9.68 14.77 -8.17
CA GLY A 33 10.01 16.05 -7.52
C GLY A 33 10.89 16.93 -8.39
N ASP A 34 11.89 16.34 -9.05
CA ASP A 34 12.84 17.06 -9.92
C ASP A 34 12.29 17.27 -11.34
N ALA A 35 11.42 16.37 -11.80
CA ALA A 35 10.76 16.42 -13.10
C ALA A 35 9.23 16.27 -12.93
N PRO A 36 8.54 17.27 -12.34
CA PRO A 36 7.12 17.17 -12.08
C PRO A 36 6.31 17.23 -13.38
N VAL A 37 5.14 16.59 -13.36
CA VAL A 37 4.15 16.76 -14.43
C VAL A 37 3.61 18.19 -14.36
N VAL A 38 3.79 18.96 -15.44
CA VAL A 38 3.26 20.33 -15.56
C VAL A 38 2.12 20.32 -16.56
N LEU A 39 0.98 20.87 -16.14
CA LEU A 39 -0.21 21.05 -16.98
C LEU A 39 -0.43 22.55 -17.20
N ASP A 40 -1.07 22.91 -18.33
CA ASP A 40 -1.39 24.31 -18.64
C ASP A 40 -2.29 24.96 -17.57
N LEU A 41 -3.15 24.17 -16.92
CA LEU A 41 -3.98 24.60 -15.81
C LEU A 41 -3.33 24.20 -14.48
N PRO A 42 -2.94 25.16 -13.61
CA PRO A 42 -2.30 24.84 -12.34
C PRO A 42 -3.23 24.09 -11.38
N SER A 43 -2.62 23.40 -10.41
CA SER A 43 -3.35 22.67 -9.34
C SER A 43 -4.31 21.60 -9.87
N LYS A 44 -3.95 20.93 -10.97
CA LYS A 44 -4.71 19.82 -11.58
C LYS A 44 -3.99 18.47 -11.58
N VAL A 45 -2.82 18.39 -10.95
CA VAL A 45 -2.08 17.13 -10.77
C VAL A 45 -2.42 16.53 -9.41
N VAL A 46 -2.51 15.20 -9.38
CA VAL A 46 -2.54 14.36 -8.18
C VAL A 46 -1.58 13.21 -8.44
N TYR A 47 -0.66 12.93 -7.52
CA TYR A 47 0.21 11.76 -7.62
C TYR A 47 -0.50 10.55 -7.02
N SER A 48 -0.54 9.45 -7.78
CA SER A 48 -1.40 8.30 -7.53
C SER A 48 -0.63 6.98 -7.49
N PRO A 49 0.35 6.82 -6.59
CA PRO A 49 1.21 5.65 -6.58
C PRO A 49 0.48 4.38 -6.08
N HIS A 50 1.02 3.21 -6.41
CA HIS A 50 0.57 1.93 -5.83
C HIS A 50 1.50 1.48 -4.69
N TYR A 51 0.96 0.83 -3.66
CA TYR A 51 1.74 0.22 -2.60
C TYR A 51 1.07 -1.02 -2.01
N TYR A 52 1.64 -2.21 -2.25
CA TYR A 52 1.03 -3.47 -1.82
C TYR A 52 1.76 -4.15 -0.65
N THR A 53 1.24 -5.31 -0.29
CA THR A 53 1.70 -6.18 0.80
C THR A 53 2.46 -7.40 0.26
N PRO A 54 3.08 -8.23 1.12
CA PRO A 54 3.70 -9.49 0.70
C PRO A 54 2.76 -10.46 -0.03
N ALA A 55 1.43 -10.32 0.09
CA ALA A 55 0.48 -11.20 -0.58
C ALA A 55 0.44 -11.00 -2.11
N VAL A 56 0.80 -9.80 -2.59
CA VAL A 56 0.95 -9.51 -4.02
C VAL A 56 2.32 -9.96 -4.51
N TYR A 57 3.38 -9.62 -3.79
CA TYR A 57 4.74 -10.11 -4.06
C TYR A 57 5.63 -10.04 -2.81
N PRO A 58 6.40 -11.10 -2.46
CA PRO A 58 7.25 -11.09 -1.28
C PRO A 58 8.45 -10.14 -1.45
N GLN A 59 8.55 -9.15 -0.57
CA GLN A 59 9.67 -8.22 -0.56
C GLN A 59 10.47 -8.34 0.74
N LEU A 60 11.79 -8.52 0.64
CA LEU A 60 12.68 -8.74 1.79
C LEU A 60 12.60 -7.63 2.85
N TYR A 61 12.29 -6.39 2.45
CA TYR A 61 12.17 -5.31 3.41
C TYR A 61 10.99 -5.48 4.38
N PHE A 62 9.98 -6.31 4.10
CA PHE A 62 8.93 -6.63 5.07
C PHE A 62 9.36 -7.64 6.15
N LEU A 63 10.56 -8.22 6.05
CA LEU A 63 11.01 -9.34 6.87
C LEU A 63 12.34 -9.00 7.58
N LYS A 64 12.55 -9.54 8.78
CA LYS A 64 13.79 -9.36 9.54
C LYS A 64 14.97 -10.01 8.82
N SER A 65 14.74 -11.20 8.29
CA SER A 65 15.66 -12.00 7.48
C SER A 65 14.87 -13.00 6.63
N GLY A 66 15.54 -13.62 5.67
CA GLY A 66 15.02 -14.66 4.80
C GLY A 66 15.95 -14.86 3.61
N LYS A 67 15.75 -15.92 2.85
CA LYS A 67 16.51 -16.22 1.63
C LYS A 67 15.57 -16.20 0.44
N VAL A 68 15.85 -15.33 -0.53
CA VAL A 68 15.12 -15.32 -1.80
C VAL A 68 15.46 -16.59 -2.59
N THR A 69 14.43 -17.35 -2.94
CA THR A 69 14.52 -18.56 -3.77
C THR A 69 13.41 -18.49 -4.81
N GLY A 70 13.75 -18.05 -6.02
CA GLY A 70 12.72 -17.69 -7.02
C GLY A 70 11.91 -16.48 -6.56
N ASP A 71 10.59 -16.56 -6.63
CA ASP A 71 9.68 -15.48 -6.25
C ASP A 71 9.27 -15.52 -4.76
N VAL A 72 9.79 -16.48 -3.99
CA VAL A 72 9.47 -16.65 -2.56
C VAL A 72 10.67 -16.36 -1.67
N ILE A 73 10.41 -16.17 -0.38
CA ILE A 73 11.42 -15.91 0.65
C ILE A 73 11.38 -17.04 1.69
N GLU A 74 12.25 -18.03 1.54
CA GLU A 74 12.36 -19.17 2.45
C GLU A 74 13.03 -18.78 3.78
N ASN A 75 12.73 -19.54 4.84
CA ASN A 75 13.32 -19.37 6.18
C ASN A 75 13.21 -17.92 6.69
N TYR A 76 12.09 -17.26 6.38
CA TYR A 76 11.89 -15.88 6.78
C TYR A 76 11.70 -15.76 8.29
N VAL A 77 12.04 -14.59 8.81
CA VAL A 77 11.71 -14.18 10.17
C VAL A 77 10.93 -12.88 10.08
N GLU A 78 9.74 -12.84 10.67
CA GLU A 78 8.92 -11.62 10.68
C GLU A 78 9.50 -10.54 11.58
N LEU A 79 9.16 -9.29 11.26
CA LEU A 79 9.51 -8.12 12.06
C LEU A 79 8.49 -7.91 13.20
N ASP A 80 8.96 -7.31 14.30
CA ASP A 80 8.07 -6.66 15.25
C ASP A 80 7.38 -5.42 14.64
N ASP A 81 6.35 -4.92 15.33
CA ASP A 81 5.49 -3.84 14.85
C ASP A 81 6.26 -2.54 14.56
N ALA A 82 7.16 -2.15 15.46
CA ALA A 82 7.91 -0.90 15.33
C ALA A 82 8.84 -0.95 14.10
N SER A 83 9.55 -2.07 13.92
CA SER A 83 10.46 -2.27 12.80
C SER A 83 9.70 -2.38 11.48
N LEU A 84 8.57 -3.11 11.43
CA LEU A 84 7.77 -3.23 10.22
C LEU A 84 7.14 -1.89 9.81
N LEU A 85 6.58 -1.13 10.76
CA LEU A 85 6.06 0.22 10.51
C LEU A 85 7.16 1.16 10.00
N ASN A 86 8.36 1.13 10.61
CA ASN A 86 9.49 1.94 10.15
C ASN A 86 9.84 1.64 8.69
N ARG A 87 9.87 0.36 8.31
CA ARG A 87 10.18 -0.04 6.94
C ARG A 87 9.10 0.31 5.95
N VAL A 88 7.82 0.14 6.29
CA VAL A 88 6.70 0.59 5.45
C VAL A 88 6.78 2.11 5.20
N LYS A 89 7.07 2.89 6.24
CA LYS A 89 7.28 4.34 6.11
C LYS A 89 8.48 4.65 5.21
N ALA A 90 9.61 3.98 5.42
CA ALA A 90 10.82 4.24 4.66
C ALA A 90 10.69 3.90 3.17
N THR A 91 10.10 2.74 2.84
CA THR A 91 9.93 2.32 1.44
C THR A 91 8.85 3.13 0.72
N SER A 92 7.70 3.38 1.35
CA SER A 92 6.69 4.27 0.74
C SER A 92 7.20 5.70 0.56
N HIS A 93 7.98 6.22 1.52
CA HIS A 93 8.60 7.54 1.41
C HIS A 93 9.63 7.60 0.28
N HIS A 94 10.49 6.58 0.17
CA HIS A 94 11.44 6.44 -0.93
C HIS A 94 10.73 6.45 -2.28
N MET A 95 9.72 5.59 -2.45
CA MET A 95 8.99 5.45 -3.72
C MET A 95 8.26 6.73 -4.12
N PHE A 96 7.54 7.37 -3.19
CA PHE A 96 6.66 8.49 -3.52
C PHE A 96 6.41 9.48 -2.38
N GLY A 97 6.49 9.07 -1.12
CA GLY A 97 6.03 9.90 0.01
C GLY A 97 6.84 11.17 0.23
N TYR A 98 8.09 11.24 -0.27
CA TYR A 98 8.90 12.46 -0.23
C TYR A 98 8.25 13.64 -1.00
N LEU A 99 7.38 13.35 -1.98
CA LEU A 99 6.67 14.37 -2.74
C LEU A 99 5.80 15.28 -1.86
N ALA A 100 5.39 14.82 -0.68
CA ALA A 100 4.63 15.63 0.28
C ALA A 100 5.41 16.87 0.76
N GLY A 101 6.75 16.85 0.67
CA GLY A 101 7.62 17.98 1.03
C GLY A 101 8.33 18.62 -0.16
N ALA A 102 8.24 18.05 -1.36
CA ALA A 102 8.92 18.57 -2.55
C ALA A 102 8.02 19.42 -3.45
N GLN A 103 6.69 19.34 -3.29
CA GLN A 103 5.70 19.98 -4.17
C GLN A 103 4.31 20.07 -3.52
N ASP A 104 3.39 20.81 -4.14
CA ASP A 104 2.07 21.16 -3.57
C ASP A 104 0.90 20.22 -3.95
N ALA A 105 1.07 19.33 -4.93
CA ALA A 105 0.03 18.41 -5.37
C ALA A 105 -0.22 17.32 -4.32
N ALA A 106 -1.49 16.92 -4.21
CA ALA A 106 -1.89 15.87 -3.28
C ALA A 106 -1.35 14.49 -3.71
N ILE A 107 -1.05 13.65 -2.73
CA ILE A 107 -0.75 12.23 -2.93
C ILE A 107 -1.97 11.42 -2.50
N ILE A 108 -2.46 10.56 -3.39
CA ILE A 108 -3.58 9.65 -3.14
C ILE A 108 -3.19 8.30 -3.72
N PRO A 109 -2.69 7.32 -2.93
CA PRO A 109 -2.36 6.02 -3.49
C PRO A 109 -3.54 5.39 -4.23
N GLY A 110 -3.32 5.09 -5.51
CA GLY A 110 -4.34 4.58 -6.43
C GLY A 110 -4.74 3.15 -6.12
N GLU A 111 -3.82 2.39 -5.54
CA GLU A 111 -4.06 1.05 -5.02
C GLU A 111 -3.17 0.79 -3.81
N PHE A 112 -3.77 0.25 -2.74
CA PHE A 112 -3.02 -0.37 -1.66
C PHE A 112 -3.81 -1.53 -1.06
N GLY A 113 -3.12 -2.48 -0.43
CA GLY A 113 -3.78 -3.59 0.28
C GLY A 113 -3.28 -4.97 -0.14
N GLY A 114 -4.08 -5.98 0.23
CA GLY A 114 -3.71 -7.38 0.13
C GLY A 114 -4.68 -8.29 0.87
N LEU A 115 -4.24 -9.50 1.19
CA LEU A 115 -4.94 -10.37 2.13
C LEU A 115 -5.00 -9.74 3.52
N TYR A 116 -6.11 -9.95 4.21
CA TYR A 116 -6.36 -9.39 5.53
C TYR A 116 -6.77 -10.49 6.52
N THR A 117 -7.91 -11.15 6.29
CA THR A 117 -8.38 -12.24 7.17
C THR A 117 -7.68 -13.56 6.89
N GLN A 118 -7.15 -13.73 5.68
CA GLN A 118 -6.49 -14.96 5.26
C GLN A 118 -4.97 -14.94 5.49
N ASP A 119 -4.40 -13.88 6.07
CA ASP A 119 -2.96 -13.77 6.29
C ASP A 119 -2.41 -14.96 7.10
N ALA A 120 -1.60 -15.80 6.45
CA ALA A 120 -1.02 -17.00 7.03
C ALA A 120 0.32 -16.73 7.73
N HIS A 121 0.85 -15.51 7.68
CA HIS A 121 2.04 -15.17 8.45
C HIS A 121 1.74 -15.26 9.96
N PRO A 122 2.59 -15.93 10.77
CA PRO A 122 2.40 -16.04 12.22
C PRO A 122 2.17 -14.72 12.96
N LEU A 123 2.90 -13.66 12.62
CA LEU A 123 2.72 -12.31 13.17
C LEU A 123 1.84 -11.42 12.29
N LYS A 124 1.13 -11.97 11.31
CA LYS A 124 0.21 -11.23 10.43
C LYS A 124 0.88 -10.07 9.69
N THR A 125 2.07 -10.31 9.13
CA THR A 125 2.83 -9.27 8.40
C THR A 125 2.04 -8.65 7.25
N THR A 126 1.29 -9.42 6.45
CA THR A 126 0.47 -8.87 5.36
C THR A 126 -0.61 -7.93 5.89
N GLN A 127 -1.35 -8.36 6.92
CA GLN A 127 -2.38 -7.56 7.57
C GLN A 127 -1.82 -6.25 8.15
N ARG A 128 -0.68 -6.36 8.85
CA ARG A 128 0.00 -5.22 9.48
C ARG A 128 0.52 -4.22 8.44
N VAL A 129 1.04 -4.67 7.30
CA VAL A 129 1.47 -3.76 6.22
C VAL A 129 0.31 -2.90 5.71
N THR A 130 -0.89 -3.47 5.52
CA THR A 130 -2.09 -2.70 5.15
C THR A 130 -2.42 -1.64 6.21
N GLN A 131 -2.40 -2.01 7.50
CA GLN A 131 -2.66 -1.07 8.60
C GLN A 131 -1.60 0.04 8.66
N TYR A 132 -0.34 -0.29 8.47
CA TYR A 132 0.76 0.69 8.50
C TYR A 132 0.76 1.60 7.28
N MET A 133 0.29 1.13 6.13
CA MET A 133 0.04 2.01 5.00
C MET A 133 -1.05 3.02 5.34
N ILE A 134 -2.12 2.64 6.04
CA ILE A 134 -3.12 3.60 6.55
C ILE A 134 -2.48 4.62 7.51
N GLU A 135 -1.52 4.23 8.35
CA GLU A 135 -0.74 5.18 9.18
C GLU A 135 0.15 6.12 8.34
N VAL A 136 0.61 5.71 7.16
CA VAL A 136 1.28 6.60 6.20
C VAL A 136 0.28 7.61 5.63
N LEU A 137 -0.93 7.17 5.25
CA LEU A 137 -1.96 8.03 4.67
C LEU A 137 -2.46 9.15 5.60
N LYS A 138 -2.24 9.03 6.91
CA LYS A 138 -2.59 10.06 7.89
C LYS A 138 -1.59 11.21 7.95
N GLN A 139 -0.43 11.08 7.29
CA GLN A 139 0.61 12.10 7.31
C GLN A 139 0.27 13.30 6.40
N PRO A 140 0.82 14.49 6.66
CA PRO A 140 0.63 15.65 5.79
C PRO A 140 1.04 15.36 4.33
N GLY A 141 0.33 15.97 3.37
CA GLY A 141 0.53 15.78 1.93
C GLY A 141 -0.26 14.62 1.32
N PHE A 142 -0.73 13.67 2.15
CA PHE A 142 -1.66 12.63 1.73
C PHE A 142 -3.11 13.12 1.86
N ALA A 143 -3.94 12.72 0.90
CA ALA A 143 -5.37 13.11 0.84
C ALA A 143 -6.33 11.91 0.79
N GLY A 144 -5.87 10.73 1.19
CA GLY A 144 -6.63 9.48 1.17
C GLY A 144 -5.91 8.39 0.37
N GLY A 145 -6.67 7.37 -0.05
CA GLY A 145 -6.18 6.28 -0.90
C GLY A 145 -7.31 5.30 -1.23
N TYR A 146 -7.10 4.44 -2.22
CA TYR A 146 -8.08 3.43 -2.63
C TYR A 146 -7.59 2.03 -2.24
N LEU A 147 -8.34 1.37 -1.34
CA LEU A 147 -8.08 -0.02 -0.98
C LEU A 147 -8.38 -0.92 -2.18
N TRP A 148 -7.40 -1.71 -2.59
CA TRP A 148 -7.58 -2.82 -3.49
C TRP A 148 -7.94 -4.10 -2.70
N ALA A 149 -9.16 -4.64 -2.80
CA ALA A 149 -10.28 -4.12 -3.59
C ALA A 149 -11.65 -4.37 -2.96
N LEU A 150 -12.67 -3.74 -3.53
CA LEU A 150 -14.07 -4.07 -3.27
C LEU A 150 -14.38 -5.52 -3.67
N ASN A 151 -13.87 -5.91 -4.85
CA ASN A 151 -14.16 -7.17 -5.53
C ASN A 151 -13.63 -8.39 -4.74
N PRO A 152 -14.48 -9.42 -4.47
CA PRO A 152 -14.08 -10.62 -3.75
C PRO A 152 -13.10 -11.50 -4.54
N GLU A 153 -13.12 -11.43 -5.86
CA GLU A 153 -12.26 -12.21 -6.77
C GLU A 153 -10.89 -11.58 -7.04
N SER A 154 -10.46 -10.62 -6.22
CA SER A 154 -9.10 -10.06 -6.30
C SER A 154 -8.08 -11.11 -5.85
N ALA A 155 -7.24 -11.55 -6.78
CA ALA A 155 -6.31 -12.67 -6.59
C ALA A 155 -4.98 -12.24 -5.97
N TYR A 156 -4.44 -13.08 -5.09
CA TYR A 156 -3.14 -12.94 -4.45
C TYR A 156 -2.32 -14.22 -4.59
N GLN A 157 -1.03 -14.05 -4.85
CA GLN A 157 -0.16 -15.12 -5.32
C GLN A 157 0.75 -15.69 -4.21
N TYR A 158 0.80 -15.06 -3.03
CA TYR A 158 1.72 -15.46 -1.97
C TYR A 158 1.05 -15.45 -0.59
N ASN A 159 1.16 -16.54 0.16
CA ASN A 159 0.67 -16.61 1.53
C ASN A 159 1.20 -17.84 2.28
N PRO A 160 2.13 -17.70 3.25
CA PRO A 160 2.90 -16.50 3.55
C PRO A 160 4.02 -16.29 2.51
N SER A 161 5.03 -15.46 2.83
CA SER A 161 6.10 -15.06 1.90
C SER A 161 6.94 -16.20 1.31
N ASP A 162 6.86 -17.42 1.86
CA ASP A 162 7.57 -18.61 1.38
C ASP A 162 6.72 -19.54 0.49
N THR A 163 5.42 -19.22 0.30
CA THR A 163 4.46 -20.14 -0.32
C THR A 163 3.68 -19.45 -1.43
N VAL A 164 3.76 -20.00 -2.64
CA VAL A 164 2.91 -19.58 -3.76
C VAL A 164 1.51 -20.18 -3.58
N VAL A 165 0.50 -19.33 -3.72
CA VAL A 165 -0.92 -19.70 -3.61
C VAL A 165 -1.72 -19.08 -4.76
N ASN A 166 -2.99 -19.43 -4.85
CA ASN A 166 -3.96 -18.69 -5.66
C ASN A 166 -5.20 -18.50 -4.80
N THR A 167 -5.21 -17.42 -4.01
CA THR A 167 -6.31 -17.11 -3.10
C THR A 167 -6.91 -15.75 -3.43
N TYR A 168 -8.12 -15.50 -2.95
CA TYR A 168 -8.91 -14.34 -3.30
C TYR A 168 -9.46 -13.67 -2.04
N GLU A 169 -9.36 -12.35 -1.95
CA GLU A 169 -9.98 -11.58 -0.88
C GLU A 169 -10.33 -10.16 -1.33
N GLY A 170 -11.51 -9.69 -0.96
CA GLY A 170 -11.93 -8.31 -1.10
C GLY A 170 -12.75 -7.85 0.10
N VAL A 171 -13.25 -6.62 0.02
CA VAL A 171 -14.20 -6.08 1.01
C VAL A 171 -15.51 -6.86 0.95
N LEU A 172 -15.98 -7.24 -0.24
CA LEU A 172 -17.12 -8.14 -0.38
C LEU A 172 -16.70 -9.61 -0.23
N GLN A 173 -17.64 -10.44 0.16
CA GLN A 173 -17.57 -11.90 0.06
C GLN A 173 -17.91 -12.35 -1.35
N SER A 174 -17.59 -13.60 -1.72
CA SER A 174 -17.80 -14.14 -3.06
C SER A 174 -19.26 -14.13 -3.54
N ASN A 175 -20.22 -13.99 -2.62
CA ASN A 175 -21.64 -13.83 -2.95
C ASN A 175 -22.02 -12.40 -3.38
N TRP A 176 -21.08 -11.44 -3.36
CA TRP A 176 -21.31 -10.03 -3.71
C TRP A 176 -22.35 -9.29 -2.85
N LEU A 177 -22.77 -9.88 -1.74
CA LEU A 177 -23.81 -9.35 -0.86
C LEU A 177 -23.29 -9.12 0.56
N GLU A 178 -22.51 -10.06 1.08
CA GLU A 178 -21.93 -9.97 2.42
C GLU A 178 -20.58 -9.29 2.39
N VAL A 179 -20.22 -8.67 3.51
CA VAL A 179 -18.95 -7.94 3.67
C VAL A 179 -18.00 -8.76 4.53
N ASN A 180 -16.72 -8.77 4.15
CA ASN A 180 -15.60 -9.07 5.02
C ASN A 180 -15.53 -8.03 6.17
N LYS A 181 -16.29 -8.27 7.23
CA LYS A 181 -16.42 -7.36 8.37
C LYS A 181 -15.08 -7.01 9.03
N PRO A 182 -14.14 -7.95 9.26
CA PRO A 182 -12.84 -7.58 9.82
C PRO A 182 -12.04 -6.63 8.94
N LEU A 183 -12.01 -6.84 7.62
CA LEU A 183 -11.33 -5.93 6.68
C LEU A 183 -12.01 -4.57 6.66
N LEU A 184 -13.34 -4.51 6.54
CA LEU A 184 -14.09 -3.26 6.57
C LEU A 184 -13.87 -2.49 7.88
N GLN A 185 -13.88 -3.18 9.02
CA GLN A 185 -13.64 -2.57 10.32
C GLN A 185 -12.22 -2.00 10.45
N ALA A 186 -11.23 -2.61 9.80
CA ALA A 186 -9.88 -2.08 9.77
C ALA A 186 -9.79 -0.77 8.97
N MET A 187 -10.58 -0.64 7.91
CA MET A 187 -10.60 0.55 7.06
C MET A 187 -11.20 1.77 7.76
N THR A 188 -11.95 1.62 8.86
CA THR A 188 -12.45 2.77 9.63
C THR A 188 -11.32 3.63 10.20
N ALA A 189 -10.08 3.10 10.28
CA ALA A 189 -8.92 3.90 10.63
C ALA A 189 -8.66 5.06 9.64
N MET A 190 -9.11 4.94 8.39
CA MET A 190 -9.02 5.98 7.38
C MET A 190 -9.93 7.19 7.65
N ASP A 191 -10.97 7.04 8.50
CA ASP A 191 -11.84 8.15 8.90
C ASP A 191 -11.08 9.25 9.68
N SER A 192 -9.88 8.92 10.19
CA SER A 192 -8.99 9.86 10.88
C SER A 192 -8.00 10.57 9.96
N ILE A 193 -8.01 10.30 8.65
CA ILE A 193 -7.16 11.01 7.68
C ILE A 193 -7.64 12.47 7.58
N PRO A 194 -6.72 13.45 7.61
CA PRO A 194 -7.09 14.86 7.53
C PRO A 194 -7.96 15.19 6.32
N ASN A 195 -9.05 15.93 6.56
CA ASN A 195 -10.00 16.38 5.54
C ASN A 195 -10.80 15.29 4.83
N VAL A 196 -10.64 14.01 5.16
CA VAL A 196 -11.55 12.97 4.68
C VAL A 196 -12.94 13.21 5.25
N ARG A 197 -13.94 13.20 4.37
CA ARG A 197 -15.33 13.40 4.71
C ARG A 197 -16.18 12.41 3.92
N PRO A 198 -17.24 11.85 4.52
CA PRO A 198 -18.23 11.09 3.78
C PRO A 198 -18.75 11.93 2.61
N PHE A 199 -19.00 11.28 1.48
CA PHE A 199 -19.72 11.93 0.39
C PHE A 199 -21.09 12.40 0.92
N PRO A 200 -21.47 13.67 0.69
CA PRO A 200 -22.73 14.18 1.22
C PRO A 200 -23.89 13.37 0.67
N CYS A 201 -24.80 12.91 1.54
CA CYS A 201 -26.06 12.34 1.09
C CYS A 201 -26.83 13.40 0.31
N PHE A 202 -27.40 13.03 -0.84
CA PHE A 202 -28.37 13.89 -1.51
C PHE A 202 -29.65 13.91 -0.67
N PRO A 203 -30.27 15.08 -0.44
CA PRO A 203 -31.58 15.11 0.20
C PRO A 203 -32.57 14.30 -0.63
N GLU A 204 -33.33 13.41 0.02
CA GLU A 204 -34.45 12.74 -0.63
C GLU A 204 -35.44 13.82 -1.10
N LYS A 205 -35.82 13.77 -2.37
CA LYS A 205 -36.94 14.58 -2.85
C LYS A 205 -38.22 13.93 -2.31
N ASN A 206 -38.82 14.55 -1.30
CA ASN A 206 -40.20 14.27 -0.88
C ASN A 206 -41.18 14.52 -2.05
#